data_AF-A0A368L4G0-F1
#
_entry.id   AF-A0A368L4G0-F1
#
_cell.length_a   1.000
_cell.length_b   1.000
_cell.length_c   1.000
_cell.angle_alpha   90.00
_cell.angle_beta   90.00
_cell.angle_gamma   90.00
#
_symmetry.space_group_name_H-M   'P 1'
#
loop_
_entity.id
_entity.type
_entity.pdbx_description
1 polymer ?
#
loop_
_entity_poly.entity_id
_entity_poly.type
_entity_poly.pdbx_seq_one_letter_code
_entity_poly.pdbx_strand_id
1 'polypeptide(L)'
;MCHQIDLRRIFLLCLYWLGVMPFMAQGNCDSLSVSPPEKVAIAADTALLVVHPSATYDARYAAKRGVDEAVRYAKTHHIPIIYLIDDSPRQYYYPLDCSPDYAVYSQGGEVTFPLQVNHLYVAGGHLELCLSAALHDILFQWSQRESTTHKITYFMDAIYSNGRHVIEDLPYYKEVAQFMQVISYGRPAGEHWPKISLLETMGAIINPLHEIDYLQRVLPRWDTTFKKRETIHLRLNTFPPVTLRPGSYAWKTPTLTFEFIDSAINLSGEVIGE
;
A
#
# COMPACT_ATOMS: atom_id res chain seq x y z
N MET A 1 50.19 40.25 7.34
CA MET A 1 50.76 38.92 7.70
C MET A 1 49.75 37.87 7.28
N CYS A 2 50.01 37.20 6.15
CA CYS A 2 49.09 36.22 5.56
C CYS A 2 49.40 34.85 6.18
N HIS A 3 48.42 34.22 6.84
CA HIS A 3 48.58 32.89 7.41
C HIS A 3 48.79 31.86 6.29
N GLN A 4 49.95 31.20 6.29
CA GLN A 4 50.16 29.96 5.54
C GLN A 4 49.21 28.90 6.08
N ILE A 5 48.16 28.62 5.34
CA ILE A 5 47.28 27.47 5.57
C ILE A 5 48.07 26.23 5.14
N ASP A 6 48.38 25.38 6.11
CA ASP A 6 49.14 24.14 5.91
C ASP A 6 48.28 23.11 5.16
N LEU A 7 48.36 23.14 3.83
CA LEU A 7 47.61 22.26 2.92
C LEU A 7 47.80 20.77 3.25
N ARG A 8 48.92 20.37 3.88
CA ARG A 8 49.14 18.96 4.27
C ARG A 8 48.22 18.52 5.40
N ARG A 9 47.87 19.41 6.35
CA ARG A 9 46.93 19.10 7.44
C ARG A 9 45.49 18.97 6.93
N ILE A 10 45.10 19.78 5.95
CA ILE A 10 43.77 19.70 5.33
C ILE A 10 43.63 18.40 4.53
N PHE A 11 44.67 18.00 3.78
CA PHE A 11 44.63 16.77 2.98
C PHE A 11 44.55 15.50 3.85
N LEU A 12 45.25 15.47 4.99
CA LEU A 12 45.18 14.38 5.96
C LEU A 12 43.83 14.31 6.69
N LEU A 13 43.20 15.45 6.99
CA LEU A 13 41.85 15.50 7.56
C LEU A 13 40.79 15.00 6.57
N CYS A 14 40.90 15.33 5.29
CA CYS A 14 39.98 14.83 4.26
C CYS A 14 40.12 13.31 4.03
N LEU A 15 41.34 12.76 4.06
CA LEU A 15 41.56 11.31 3.98
C LEU A 15 41.06 10.56 5.22
N TYR A 16 41.13 11.18 6.41
CA TYR A 16 40.55 10.62 7.62
C TYR A 16 39.01 10.60 7.52
N TRP A 17 38.38 11.69 7.07
CA TRP A 17 36.92 11.75 6.88
C TRP A 17 36.38 10.82 5.78
N LEU A 18 37.16 10.56 4.73
CA LEU A 18 36.83 9.57 3.69
C LEU A 18 37.00 8.11 4.16
N GLY A 19 37.77 7.87 5.23
CA GLY A 19 37.99 6.54 5.81
C GLY A 19 36.97 6.11 6.86
N VAL A 20 36.18 7.03 7.44
CA VAL A 20 35.21 6.74 8.52
C VAL A 20 33.74 6.74 8.07
N MET A 21 33.46 6.80 6.77
CA MET A 21 32.14 6.47 6.28
C MET A 21 32.16 5.06 5.72
N PRO A 22 31.97 4.01 6.55
CA PRO A 22 31.46 2.78 6.00
C PRO A 22 30.13 3.17 5.36
N PHE A 23 30.05 3.02 4.05
CA PHE A 23 28.80 2.94 3.33
C PHE A 23 27.93 1.92 4.09
N MET A 24 27.05 2.40 4.97
CA MET A 24 25.89 1.65 5.43
C MET A 24 24.88 1.64 4.29
N ALA A 25 25.27 1.03 3.17
CA ALA A 25 24.34 0.53 2.17
C ALA A 25 23.99 -0.91 2.58
N GLN A 26 23.34 -1.06 3.73
CA GLN A 26 22.63 -2.30 4.07
C GLN A 26 21.14 -2.03 3.90
N GLY A 27 20.70 -2.07 2.65
CA GLY A 27 19.29 -2.17 2.31
C GLY A 27 19.06 -3.51 1.65
N ASN A 28 19.16 -4.60 2.42
CA ASN A 28 18.55 -5.89 2.09
C ASN A 28 18.43 -6.67 3.39
N CYS A 29 17.19 -6.91 3.80
CA CYS A 29 16.86 -7.54 5.07
C CYS A 29 17.22 -9.03 5.04
N ASP A 30 18.49 -9.35 5.29
CA ASP A 30 18.97 -10.75 5.29
C ASP A 30 18.27 -11.62 6.35
N SER A 31 17.65 -11.00 7.36
CA SER A 31 17.09 -11.66 8.54
C SER A 31 15.56 -11.61 8.65
N LEU A 32 14.80 -11.39 7.56
CA LEU A 32 13.33 -11.47 7.64
C LEU A 32 12.92 -12.89 8.05
N SER A 33 12.49 -13.05 9.29
CA SER A 33 12.03 -14.32 9.84
C SER A 33 10.58 -14.54 9.46
N VAL A 34 10.30 -15.64 8.76
CA VAL A 34 8.93 -15.99 8.39
C VAL A 34 8.21 -16.54 9.61
N SER A 35 7.08 -15.91 9.94
CA SER A 35 6.15 -16.32 10.98
C SER A 35 5.17 -17.35 10.41
N PRO A 36 4.99 -18.51 11.06
CA PRO A 36 3.90 -19.43 10.75
C PRO A 36 2.54 -18.72 10.91
N PRO A 37 1.56 -18.93 10.00
CA PRO A 37 0.26 -18.27 10.07
C PRO A 37 -0.45 -18.44 11.42
N GLU A 38 -0.36 -19.61 12.04
CA GLU A 38 -0.99 -19.92 13.33
C GLU A 38 -0.40 -19.15 14.52
N LYS A 39 0.78 -18.53 14.35
CA LYS A 39 1.42 -17.69 15.37
C LYS A 39 1.11 -16.22 15.23
N VAL A 40 0.37 -15.82 14.18
CA VAL A 40 -0.03 -14.43 13.99
C VAL A 40 -1.13 -14.10 14.99
N ALA A 41 -0.78 -13.27 15.98
CA ALA A 41 -1.71 -12.81 17.01
C ALA A 41 -1.68 -11.27 17.08
N ILE A 42 -2.73 -10.63 16.59
CA ILE A 42 -2.88 -9.17 16.58
C ILE A 42 -3.82 -8.77 17.72
N ALA A 43 -3.25 -8.25 18.81
CA ALA A 43 -3.99 -7.70 19.93
C ALA A 43 -4.21 -6.18 19.76
N ALA A 44 -4.74 -5.77 18.62
CA ALA A 44 -4.97 -4.37 18.26
C ALA A 44 -6.26 -4.21 17.45
N ASP A 45 -6.85 -3.02 17.48
CA ASP A 45 -8.04 -2.68 16.67
C ASP A 45 -7.68 -2.35 15.21
N THR A 46 -6.41 -2.03 14.97
CA THR A 46 -5.88 -1.60 13.69
C THR A 46 -4.59 -2.34 13.34
N ALA A 47 -4.38 -2.65 12.07
CA ALA A 47 -3.12 -3.19 11.55
C ALA A 47 -2.78 -2.61 10.17
N LEU A 48 -1.52 -2.67 9.79
CA LEU A 48 -1.05 -2.47 8.42
C LEU A 48 -0.73 -3.83 7.79
N LEU A 49 -1.39 -4.13 6.68
CA LEU A 49 -1.06 -5.27 5.83
C LEU A 49 -0.30 -4.78 4.60
N VAL A 50 0.93 -5.28 4.42
CA VAL A 50 1.76 -4.98 3.24
C VAL A 50 1.85 -6.24 2.38
N VAL A 51 1.26 -6.20 1.19
CA VAL A 51 1.16 -7.37 0.31
C VAL A 51 2.28 -7.34 -0.72
N HIS A 52 3.10 -8.39 -0.77
CA HIS A 52 4.13 -8.62 -1.80
C HIS A 52 4.92 -7.36 -2.23
N PRO A 53 5.56 -6.61 -1.32
CA PRO A 53 6.28 -5.39 -1.67
C PRO A 53 7.64 -5.72 -2.32
N SER A 54 7.61 -6.18 -3.58
CA SER A 54 8.75 -6.79 -4.27
C SER A 54 8.92 -6.23 -5.68
N ALA A 55 10.16 -5.89 -6.02
CA ALA A 55 10.59 -5.46 -7.34
C ALA A 55 10.47 -6.57 -8.40
N THR A 56 10.29 -7.82 -7.98
CA THR A 56 9.97 -8.94 -8.89
C THR A 56 8.68 -8.64 -9.67
N TYR A 57 7.70 -8.02 -9.01
CA TYR A 57 6.41 -7.68 -9.61
C TYR A 57 6.14 -6.19 -9.70
N ASP A 58 6.99 -5.33 -9.17
CA ASP A 58 6.97 -3.88 -9.32
C ASP A 58 8.38 -3.38 -9.68
N ALA A 59 8.86 -3.71 -10.89
CA ALA A 59 10.24 -3.46 -11.29
C ALA A 59 10.55 -1.96 -11.46
N ARG A 60 9.51 -1.13 -11.62
CA ARG A 60 9.62 0.33 -11.64
C ARG A 60 9.62 0.95 -10.24
N TYR A 61 9.44 0.14 -9.19
CA TYR A 61 9.30 0.59 -7.81
C TYR A 61 8.19 1.65 -7.66
N ALA A 62 7.10 1.51 -8.43
CA ALA A 62 6.00 2.47 -8.48
C ALA A 62 5.34 2.65 -7.10
N ALA A 63 5.24 1.57 -6.33
CA ALA A 63 4.65 1.58 -4.99
C ALA A 63 5.67 1.78 -3.85
N LYS A 64 6.99 1.68 -4.13
CA LYS A 64 8.03 1.61 -3.10
C LYS A 64 7.94 2.77 -2.10
N ARG A 65 7.89 4.01 -2.61
CA ARG A 65 7.83 5.20 -1.75
C ARG A 65 6.61 5.17 -0.85
N GLY A 66 5.42 4.91 -1.40
CA GLY A 66 4.20 4.85 -0.60
C GLY A 66 4.23 3.74 0.45
N VAL A 67 4.81 2.58 0.12
CA VAL A 67 5.02 1.49 1.08
C VAL A 67 5.93 1.92 2.22
N ASP A 68 7.08 2.56 1.92
CA ASP A 68 8.00 3.05 2.95
C ASP A 68 7.31 4.08 3.88
N GLU A 69 6.49 4.98 3.32
CA GLU A 69 5.72 5.96 4.08
C GLU A 69 4.62 5.33 4.95
N ALA A 70 3.90 4.33 4.42
CA ALA A 70 2.88 3.58 5.16
C ALA A 70 3.49 2.83 6.35
N VAL A 71 4.63 2.17 6.12
CA VAL A 71 5.39 1.47 7.15
C VAL A 71 5.91 2.46 8.21
N ARG A 72 6.47 3.59 7.78
CA ARG A 72 6.91 4.66 8.69
C ARG A 72 5.76 5.16 9.55
N TYR A 73 4.60 5.45 8.95
CA TYR A 73 3.40 5.87 9.66
C TYR A 73 2.97 4.84 10.71
N ALA A 74 2.91 3.56 10.33
CA ALA A 74 2.54 2.47 11.23
C ALA A 74 3.51 2.34 12.41
N LYS A 75 4.83 2.39 12.16
CA LYS A 75 5.85 2.37 13.23
C LYS A 75 5.70 3.55 14.19
N THR A 76 5.52 4.77 13.69
CA THR A 76 5.34 5.97 14.53
C THR A 76 4.11 5.87 15.42
N HIS A 77 3.06 5.19 14.97
CA HIS A 77 1.78 5.06 15.69
C HIS A 77 1.62 3.72 16.41
N HIS A 78 2.67 2.89 16.47
CA HIS A 78 2.62 1.56 17.09
C HIS A 78 1.51 0.65 16.52
N ILE A 79 1.23 0.79 15.22
CA ILE A 79 0.28 -0.08 14.50
C ILE A 79 1.04 -1.34 14.10
N PRO A 80 0.53 -2.55 14.43
CA PRO A 80 1.15 -3.81 14.01
C PRO A 80 1.25 -3.92 12.49
N ILE A 81 2.41 -4.38 12.01
CA ILE A 81 2.75 -4.50 10.59
C ILE A 81 2.88 -5.98 10.22
N ILE A 82 2.12 -6.39 9.21
CA ILE A 82 2.11 -7.75 8.69
C ILE A 82 2.52 -7.69 7.23
N TYR A 83 3.61 -8.38 6.89
CA TYR A 83 4.06 -8.55 5.51
C TYR A 83 3.54 -9.88 4.98
N LEU A 84 2.90 -9.86 3.81
CA LEU A 84 2.69 -11.06 3.01
C LEU A 84 3.84 -11.18 2.03
N ILE A 85 4.58 -12.30 2.10
CA ILE A 85 5.75 -12.57 1.28
C ILE A 85 5.54 -13.85 0.46
N ASP A 86 6.08 -13.91 -0.74
CA ASP A 86 6.10 -15.08 -1.61
C ASP A 86 7.56 -15.56 -1.86
N ASP A 87 7.73 -16.44 -2.85
CA ASP A 87 9.02 -16.97 -3.28
C ASP A 87 9.94 -15.98 -4.01
N SER A 88 9.59 -14.69 -4.09
CA SER A 88 10.49 -13.65 -4.60
C SER A 88 11.86 -13.72 -3.91
N PRO A 89 12.98 -13.62 -4.65
CA PRO A 89 14.29 -13.47 -4.04
C PRO A 89 14.31 -12.30 -3.04
N ARG A 90 14.87 -12.53 -1.84
CA ARG A 90 14.87 -11.55 -0.74
C ARG A 90 15.37 -10.17 -1.14
N GLN A 91 16.40 -10.13 -1.98
CA GLN A 91 17.01 -8.91 -2.52
C GLN A 91 16.08 -8.03 -3.37
N TYR A 92 14.91 -8.54 -3.75
CA TYR A 92 13.90 -7.78 -4.49
C TYR A 92 12.81 -7.21 -3.60
N TYR A 93 12.70 -7.62 -2.33
CA TYR A 93 11.82 -6.94 -1.40
C TYR A 93 12.37 -5.55 -1.11
N TYR A 94 11.58 -4.53 -1.42
CA TYR A 94 12.02 -3.15 -1.38
C TYR A 94 11.68 -2.34 -0.10
N PRO A 95 10.82 -2.80 0.85
CA PRO A 95 10.62 -2.06 2.08
C PRO A 95 11.94 -1.88 2.82
N LEU A 96 12.14 -0.68 3.37
CA LEU A 96 13.30 -0.41 4.23
C LEU A 96 13.17 -1.05 5.63
N ASP A 97 11.96 -1.44 6.03
CA ASP A 97 11.72 -2.09 7.33
C ASP A 97 12.06 -3.57 7.27
N CYS A 98 13.07 -3.94 8.05
CA CYS A 98 13.53 -5.32 8.23
C CYS A 98 12.95 -5.99 9.47
N SER A 99 12.00 -5.37 10.16
CA SER A 99 11.44 -5.89 11.40
C SER A 99 9.93 -5.64 11.49
N PRO A 100 9.12 -6.18 10.55
CA PRO A 100 7.68 -6.21 10.73
C PRO A 100 7.33 -7.07 11.95
N ASP A 101 6.15 -6.86 12.54
CA ASP A 101 5.66 -7.71 13.64
C ASP A 101 5.47 -9.15 13.16
N TYR A 102 5.03 -9.32 11.90
CA TYR A 102 4.89 -10.61 11.26
C TYR A 102 5.29 -10.54 9.78
N ALA A 103 6.00 -11.56 9.29
CA ALA A 103 6.16 -11.82 7.87
C ALA A 103 5.60 -13.20 7.57
N VAL A 104 4.52 -13.29 6.81
CA VAL A 104 3.77 -14.54 6.58
C VAL A 104 3.90 -14.92 5.13
N TYR A 105 4.25 -16.18 4.87
CA TYR A 105 4.26 -16.68 3.50
C TYR A 105 2.84 -16.75 2.94
N SER A 106 2.69 -16.24 1.72
CA SER A 106 1.45 -16.16 0.96
C SER A 106 1.83 -16.10 -0.52
N GLN A 107 1.49 -17.12 -1.29
CA GLN A 107 1.92 -17.23 -2.68
C GLN A 107 1.15 -16.28 -3.61
N GLY A 108 -0.15 -16.18 -3.41
CA GLY A 108 -1.08 -15.41 -4.23
C GLY A 108 -1.70 -14.21 -3.52
N GLY A 109 -1.31 -13.93 -2.28
CA GLY A 109 -1.92 -12.91 -1.42
C GLY A 109 -2.97 -13.46 -0.46
N GLU A 110 -3.19 -14.77 -0.42
CA GLU A 110 -4.09 -15.41 0.53
C GLU A 110 -3.74 -15.07 2.00
N VAL A 111 -4.77 -14.90 2.82
CA VAL A 111 -4.67 -14.63 4.26
C VAL A 111 -5.20 -15.83 5.03
N THR A 112 -4.29 -16.72 5.42
CA THR A 112 -4.58 -18.02 6.06
C THR A 112 -4.58 -17.97 7.60
N PHE A 113 -4.50 -16.77 8.17
CA PHE A 113 -4.51 -16.51 9.61
C PHE A 113 -5.68 -15.60 10.00
N PRO A 114 -6.17 -15.68 11.25
CA PRO A 114 -7.25 -14.83 11.71
C PRO A 114 -6.77 -13.37 11.87
N LEU A 115 -7.45 -12.44 11.20
CA LEU A 115 -7.17 -11.00 11.33
C LEU A 115 -8.38 -10.27 11.93
N GLN A 116 -8.39 -10.16 13.26
CA GLN A 116 -9.54 -9.65 14.03
C GLN A 116 -9.55 -8.12 14.24
N VAL A 117 -8.95 -7.36 13.33
CA VAL A 117 -8.95 -5.88 13.40
C VAL A 117 -10.29 -5.31 12.89
N ASN A 118 -10.62 -4.09 13.29
CA ASN A 118 -11.76 -3.34 12.73
C ASN A 118 -11.31 -2.32 11.69
N HIS A 119 -10.06 -1.88 11.74
CA HIS A 119 -9.46 -1.00 10.74
C HIS A 119 -8.21 -1.66 10.15
N LEU A 120 -8.18 -1.79 8.83
CA LEU A 120 -7.01 -2.26 8.09
C LEU A 120 -6.44 -1.12 7.24
N TYR A 121 -5.16 -0.82 7.40
CA TYR A 121 -4.40 -0.12 6.39
C TYR A 121 -3.83 -1.13 5.41
N VAL A 122 -3.85 -0.81 4.12
CA VAL A 122 -3.26 -1.67 3.09
C VAL A 122 -2.26 -0.92 2.22
N ALA A 123 -1.15 -1.60 1.95
CA ALA A 123 -0.06 -1.15 1.11
C ALA A 123 0.53 -2.35 0.36
N GLY A 124 1.34 -2.06 -0.66
CA GLY A 124 1.97 -3.06 -1.51
C GLY A 124 1.01 -3.76 -2.46
N GLY A 125 1.60 -4.59 -3.32
CA GLY A 125 0.88 -5.56 -4.10
C GLY A 125 0.16 -4.98 -5.31
N HIS A 126 -0.25 -5.91 -6.17
CA HIS A 126 -0.98 -5.60 -7.38
C HIS A 126 -2.47 -5.51 -7.05
N LEU A 127 -3.06 -4.33 -7.26
CA LEU A 127 -4.46 -4.01 -6.95
C LEU A 127 -5.43 -5.09 -7.43
N GLU A 128 -5.28 -5.53 -8.68
CA GLU A 128 -6.20 -6.47 -9.32
C GLU A 128 -5.88 -7.95 -9.05
N LEU A 129 -4.78 -8.26 -8.37
CA LEU A 129 -4.30 -9.63 -8.17
C LEU A 129 -4.11 -9.90 -6.68
N CYS A 130 -2.87 -9.90 -6.19
CA CYS A 130 -2.56 -10.36 -4.84
C CYS A 130 -3.20 -9.50 -3.74
N LEU A 131 -3.31 -8.18 -3.94
CA LEU A 131 -4.01 -7.33 -2.98
C LEU A 131 -5.52 -7.64 -2.98
N SER A 132 -6.12 -7.86 -4.15
CA SER A 132 -7.54 -8.23 -4.25
C SER A 132 -7.83 -9.57 -3.56
N ALA A 133 -6.95 -10.57 -3.74
CA ALA A 133 -7.05 -11.86 -3.07
C ALA A 133 -6.98 -11.71 -1.53
N ALA A 134 -5.98 -10.98 -1.02
CA ALA A 134 -5.83 -10.72 0.41
C ALA A 134 -7.08 -10.07 1.00
N LEU A 135 -7.59 -9.05 0.33
CA LEU A 135 -8.77 -8.33 0.78
C LEU A 135 -10.04 -9.17 0.67
N HIS A 136 -10.15 -10.07 -0.29
CA HIS A 136 -11.27 -11.00 -0.36
C HIS A 136 -11.34 -11.90 0.88
N ASP A 137 -10.21 -12.47 1.29
CA ASP A 137 -10.12 -13.31 2.49
C ASP A 137 -10.46 -12.52 3.76
N ILE A 138 -9.96 -11.29 3.88
CA ILE A 138 -10.24 -10.42 5.03
C ILE A 138 -11.73 -10.05 5.08
N LEU A 139 -12.31 -9.65 3.96
CA LEU A 139 -13.74 -9.34 3.90
C LEU A 139 -14.60 -10.58 4.21
N PHE A 140 -14.19 -11.75 3.75
CA PHE A 140 -14.86 -13.00 4.09
C PHE A 140 -14.81 -13.25 5.60
N GLN A 141 -13.64 -13.16 6.24
CA GLN A 141 -13.50 -13.28 7.69
C GLN A 141 -14.39 -12.26 8.43
N TRP A 142 -14.41 -11.00 8.00
CA TRP A 142 -15.24 -9.96 8.61
C TRP A 142 -16.75 -10.20 8.44
N SER A 143 -17.17 -10.76 7.30
CA SER A 143 -18.59 -11.06 7.08
C SER A 143 -19.16 -12.13 8.01
N GLN A 144 -18.30 -12.95 8.62
CA GLN A 144 -18.69 -13.95 9.63
C GLN A 144 -18.86 -13.35 11.03
N ARG A 145 -18.53 -12.07 11.25
CA ARG A 145 -18.63 -11.40 12.55
C ARG A 145 -20.04 -10.84 12.77
N GLU A 146 -20.54 -10.94 14.00
CA GLU A 146 -21.97 -10.67 14.28
C GLU A 146 -22.38 -9.19 14.12
N SER A 147 -21.53 -8.23 14.51
CA SER A 147 -21.81 -6.79 14.33
C SER A 147 -20.58 -5.91 14.62
N THR A 148 -19.93 -5.39 13.57
CA THR A 148 -18.80 -4.45 13.70
C THR A 148 -18.80 -3.44 12.56
N THR A 149 -18.36 -2.21 12.86
CA THR A 149 -18.00 -1.23 11.85
C THR A 149 -16.58 -1.54 11.40
N HIS A 150 -16.39 -1.69 10.10
CA HIS A 150 -15.13 -2.03 9.48
C HIS A 150 -14.65 -0.91 8.57
N LYS A 151 -13.33 -0.75 8.49
CA LYS A 151 -12.70 0.21 7.60
C LYS A 151 -11.46 -0.38 6.96
N ILE A 152 -11.32 -0.19 5.65
CA ILE A 152 -10.09 -0.47 4.91
C ILE A 152 -9.60 0.85 4.35
N THR A 153 -8.36 1.23 4.68
CA THR A 153 -7.71 2.42 4.13
C THR A 153 -6.62 1.99 3.14
N TYR A 154 -6.79 2.34 1.87
CA TYR A 154 -5.83 2.16 0.81
C TYR A 154 -4.92 3.38 0.74
N PHE A 155 -3.61 3.16 0.85
CA PHE A 155 -2.62 4.17 0.48
C PHE A 155 -2.36 4.05 -1.03
N MET A 156 -2.92 4.97 -1.81
CA MET A 156 -2.95 4.86 -3.27
C MET A 156 -1.56 4.94 -3.91
N ASP A 157 -0.64 5.69 -3.31
CA ASP A 157 0.78 5.73 -3.73
C ASP A 157 1.57 4.47 -3.35
N ALA A 158 1.02 3.62 -2.48
CA ALA A 158 1.65 2.41 -1.99
C ALA A 158 1.14 1.15 -2.69
N ILE A 159 0.25 1.27 -3.68
CA ILE A 159 -0.38 0.14 -4.37
C ILE A 159 -0.15 0.33 -5.85
N TYR A 160 0.28 -0.73 -6.55
CA TYR A 160 0.45 -0.67 -8.00
C TYR A 160 -0.65 -1.46 -8.73
N SER A 161 -0.88 -1.09 -9.98
CA SER A 161 -1.89 -1.62 -10.88
C SER A 161 -1.30 -1.69 -12.29
N ASN A 162 -1.85 -2.57 -13.12
CA ASN A 162 -1.58 -2.62 -14.56
C ASN A 162 -2.69 -1.96 -15.40
N GLY A 163 -3.66 -1.31 -14.75
CA GLY A 163 -4.78 -0.63 -15.40
C GLY A 163 -5.80 -1.57 -16.04
N ARG A 164 -5.83 -2.87 -15.70
CA ARG A 164 -6.71 -3.85 -16.37
C ARG A 164 -8.20 -3.51 -16.30
N HIS A 165 -8.63 -2.77 -15.27
CA HIS A 165 -10.02 -2.31 -15.15
C HIS A 165 -10.34 -1.06 -15.98
N VAL A 166 -9.36 -0.46 -16.65
CA VAL A 166 -9.56 0.65 -17.58
C VAL A 166 -9.71 0.08 -18.99
N ILE A 167 -10.97 -0.17 -19.39
CA ILE A 167 -11.35 -0.74 -20.69
C ILE A 167 -11.84 0.34 -21.65
N GLU A 168 -11.81 0.06 -22.96
CA GLU A 168 -12.06 1.02 -24.04
C GLU A 168 -13.40 1.78 -23.95
N ASP A 169 -14.44 1.13 -23.41
CA ASP A 169 -15.78 1.71 -23.29
C ASP A 169 -15.92 2.75 -22.16
N LEU A 170 -14.89 2.91 -21.33
CA LEU A 170 -14.94 3.83 -20.20
C LEU A 170 -14.56 5.26 -20.63
N PRO A 171 -15.23 6.28 -20.06
CA PRO A 171 -15.05 7.67 -20.47
C PRO A 171 -13.68 8.26 -20.12
N TYR A 172 -12.86 7.53 -19.37
CA TYR A 172 -11.50 7.90 -18.96
C TYR A 172 -10.42 6.98 -19.57
N TYR A 173 -10.80 6.10 -20.51
CA TYR A 173 -9.86 5.16 -21.12
C TYR A 173 -8.73 5.87 -21.86
N LYS A 174 -9.05 6.91 -22.64
CA LYS A 174 -8.07 7.57 -23.52
C LYS A 174 -6.97 8.25 -22.72
N GLU A 175 -7.33 8.91 -21.63
CA GLU A 175 -6.45 9.63 -20.74
C GLU A 175 -5.46 8.67 -20.07
N VAL A 176 -5.97 7.58 -19.49
CA VAL A 176 -5.14 6.55 -18.85
C VAL A 176 -4.27 5.83 -19.89
N ALA A 177 -4.81 5.47 -21.05
CA ALA A 177 -4.06 4.80 -22.11
C ALA A 177 -2.91 5.68 -22.64
N GLN A 178 -3.14 6.99 -22.80
CA GLN A 178 -2.09 7.95 -23.16
C GLN A 178 -1.02 8.04 -22.08
N PHE A 179 -1.40 8.13 -20.81
CA PHE A 179 -0.46 8.13 -19.70
C PHE A 179 0.40 6.86 -19.67
N MET A 180 -0.25 5.69 -19.84
CA MET A 180 0.41 4.38 -19.91
C MET A 180 1.41 4.27 -21.08
N GLN A 181 1.13 4.91 -22.22
CA GLN A 181 2.08 4.96 -23.33
C GLN A 181 3.34 5.77 -22.98
N VAL A 182 3.19 6.90 -22.28
CA VAL A 182 4.32 7.76 -21.89
C VAL A 182 5.23 7.05 -20.90
N ILE A 183 4.67 6.50 -19.82
CA ILE A 183 5.44 5.85 -18.76
C ILE A 183 6.08 4.52 -19.19
N SER A 184 5.54 3.90 -20.24
CA SER A 184 6.08 2.66 -20.80
C SER A 184 7.09 2.91 -21.92
N TYR A 185 7.34 4.17 -22.27
CA TYR A 185 8.36 4.54 -23.23
C TYR A 185 9.75 4.21 -22.67
N GLY A 186 10.49 3.32 -23.34
CA GLY A 186 11.84 2.90 -22.92
C GLY A 186 11.88 1.88 -21.78
N ARG A 187 10.82 1.05 -21.61
CA ARG A 187 10.62 0.08 -20.51
C ARG A 187 11.94 -0.44 -19.89
N PRO A 188 12.22 -0.14 -18.61
CA PRO A 188 13.34 -0.74 -17.92
C PRO A 188 13.12 -2.26 -17.74
N ALA A 189 14.18 -3.03 -17.95
CA ALA A 189 14.37 -4.39 -17.40
C ALA A 189 13.25 -5.44 -17.60
N GLY A 190 12.74 -5.62 -18.82
CA GLY A 190 11.98 -6.83 -19.16
C GLY A 190 10.57 -6.95 -18.58
N GLU A 191 9.95 -5.85 -18.16
CA GLU A 191 8.54 -5.87 -17.73
C GLU A 191 7.58 -6.30 -18.86
N HIS A 192 6.83 -7.38 -18.62
CA HIS A 192 5.77 -7.84 -19.52
C HIS A 192 4.65 -6.79 -19.69
N TRP A 193 4.30 -6.05 -18.63
CA TRP A 193 3.22 -5.06 -18.62
C TRP A 193 3.65 -3.81 -17.84
N PRO A 194 3.30 -2.60 -18.31
CA PRO A 194 3.57 -1.37 -17.58
C PRO A 194 2.72 -1.32 -16.31
N LYS A 195 3.29 -0.76 -15.25
CA LYS A 195 2.64 -0.62 -13.95
C LYS A 195 2.61 0.84 -13.53
N ILE A 196 1.54 1.23 -12.86
CA ILE A 196 1.34 2.55 -12.27
C ILE A 196 0.89 2.38 -10.84
N SER A 197 1.16 3.37 -9.98
CA SER A 197 0.49 3.40 -8.69
C SER A 197 -1.01 3.67 -8.87
N LEU A 198 -1.83 3.27 -7.90
CA LEU A 198 -3.24 3.63 -7.89
C LEU A 198 -3.42 5.16 -7.87
N LEU A 199 -2.51 5.88 -7.21
CA LEU A 199 -2.50 7.35 -7.22
C LEU A 199 -2.22 7.92 -8.62
N GLU A 200 -1.26 7.35 -9.36
CA GLU A 200 -1.01 7.73 -10.75
C GLU A 200 -2.22 7.45 -11.65
N THR A 201 -2.93 6.33 -11.43
CA THR A 201 -4.19 6.04 -12.12
C THR A 201 -5.23 7.12 -11.84
N MET A 202 -5.40 7.54 -10.57
CA MET A 202 -6.36 8.59 -10.20
C MET A 202 -5.97 9.91 -10.86
N GLY A 203 -4.70 10.30 -10.79
CA GLY A 203 -4.20 11.52 -11.46
C GLY A 203 -4.38 11.53 -12.98
N ALA A 204 -4.39 10.37 -13.63
CA ALA A 204 -4.71 10.26 -15.06
C ALA A 204 -6.23 10.38 -15.34
N ILE A 205 -7.08 10.03 -14.37
CA ILE A 205 -8.54 10.18 -14.46
C ILE A 205 -8.92 11.61 -14.01
N ILE A 206 -8.97 12.54 -14.97
CA ILE A 206 -9.13 13.98 -14.70
C ILE A 206 -10.43 14.34 -13.96
N ASN A 207 -11.52 13.57 -14.16
CA ASN A 207 -12.83 13.85 -13.55
C ASN A 207 -13.00 13.11 -12.23
N PRO A 208 -13.24 13.80 -11.09
CA PRO A 208 -13.44 13.16 -9.79
C PRO A 208 -14.58 12.13 -9.74
N LEU A 209 -15.64 12.32 -10.53
CA LEU A 209 -16.72 11.33 -10.60
C LEU A 209 -16.28 10.04 -11.29
N HIS A 210 -15.34 10.14 -12.23
CA HIS A 210 -14.74 8.99 -12.90
C HIS A 210 -13.73 8.27 -11.99
N GLU A 211 -13.02 8.99 -11.12
CA GLU A 211 -12.18 8.38 -10.08
C GLU A 211 -13.03 7.50 -9.18
N ILE A 212 -14.17 8.02 -8.70
CA ILE A 212 -15.12 7.26 -7.88
C ILE A 212 -15.67 6.03 -8.63
N ASP A 213 -16.07 6.17 -9.91
CA ASP A 213 -16.53 5.03 -10.73
C ASP A 213 -15.44 3.97 -10.87
N TYR A 214 -14.19 4.37 -11.16
CA TYR A 214 -13.08 3.43 -11.23
C TYR A 214 -12.84 2.72 -9.90
N LEU A 215 -12.79 3.47 -8.79
CA LEU A 215 -12.57 2.91 -7.46
C LEU A 215 -13.66 1.90 -7.09
N GLN A 216 -14.93 2.16 -7.43
CA GLN A 216 -16.02 1.19 -7.25
C GLN A 216 -15.80 -0.12 -8.02
N ARG A 217 -15.22 -0.06 -9.22
CA ARG A 217 -14.96 -1.24 -10.07
C ARG A 217 -13.82 -2.10 -9.56
N VAL A 218 -12.79 -1.50 -8.94
CA VAL A 218 -11.60 -2.21 -8.45
C VAL A 218 -11.75 -2.74 -7.03
N LEU A 219 -12.83 -2.41 -6.33
CA LEU A 219 -13.08 -2.95 -5.00
C LEU A 219 -13.18 -4.49 -5.04
N PRO A 220 -12.68 -5.19 -4.00
CA PRO A 220 -12.92 -6.62 -3.83
C PRO A 220 -14.42 -6.90 -3.72
N ARG A 221 -14.84 -8.17 -3.90
CA ARG A 221 -16.24 -8.62 -3.97
C ARG A 221 -17.05 -8.42 -2.67
N TRP A 222 -17.28 -7.19 -2.24
CA TRP A 222 -18.09 -6.83 -1.06
C TRP A 222 -19.59 -7.04 -1.30
N ASP A 223 -20.02 -6.86 -2.54
CA ASP A 223 -21.41 -6.92 -3.01
C ASP A 223 -22.06 -8.28 -2.72
N THR A 224 -21.26 -9.35 -2.83
CA THR A 224 -21.64 -10.75 -2.67
C THR A 224 -21.18 -11.35 -1.34
N THR A 225 -20.26 -10.68 -0.63
CA THR A 225 -19.72 -11.14 0.67
C THR A 225 -20.57 -10.67 1.85
N PHE A 226 -21.02 -9.41 1.86
CA PHE A 226 -21.82 -8.87 2.96
C PHE A 226 -23.32 -8.94 2.68
N LYS A 227 -24.10 -9.19 3.73
CA LYS A 227 -25.57 -9.25 3.67
C LYS A 227 -26.16 -7.86 3.31
N LYS A 228 -27.47 -7.79 3.08
CA LYS A 228 -28.14 -6.52 2.72
C LYS A 228 -28.30 -5.55 3.91
N ARG A 229 -27.95 -5.98 5.12
CA ARG A 229 -28.09 -5.17 6.35
C ARG A 229 -26.92 -4.19 6.54
N GLU A 230 -25.79 -4.45 5.91
CA GLU A 230 -24.57 -3.66 6.02
C GLU A 230 -24.61 -2.46 5.07
N THR A 231 -24.29 -1.28 5.61
CA THR A 231 -24.09 -0.06 4.84
C THR A 231 -22.67 -0.04 4.30
N ILE A 232 -22.53 0.25 3.00
CA ILE A 232 -21.22 0.25 2.33
C ILE A 232 -20.93 1.67 1.84
N HIS A 233 -19.79 2.20 2.26
CA HIS A 233 -19.32 3.52 1.85
C HIS A 233 -17.97 3.42 1.14
N LEU A 234 -17.77 4.35 0.21
CA LEU A 234 -16.49 4.66 -0.39
C LEU A 234 -16.16 6.12 -0.10
N ARG A 235 -14.95 6.39 0.37
CA ARG A 235 -14.42 7.74 0.57
C ARG A 235 -13.10 7.87 -0.18
N LEU A 236 -12.95 8.95 -0.93
CA LEU A 236 -11.70 9.33 -1.59
C LEU A 236 -11.17 10.59 -0.91
N ASN A 237 -9.98 10.55 -0.35
CA ASN A 237 -9.34 11.64 0.37
C ASN A 237 -10.30 12.32 1.36
N THR A 238 -10.39 13.65 1.28
CA THR A 238 -11.28 14.48 2.10
C THR A 238 -12.66 14.67 1.49
N PHE A 239 -12.99 14.00 0.37
CA PHE A 239 -14.31 14.11 -0.23
C PHE A 239 -15.38 13.46 0.66
N PRO A 240 -16.63 13.97 0.64
CA PRO A 240 -17.73 13.33 1.33
C PRO A 240 -17.88 11.85 0.92
N PRO A 241 -18.20 10.95 1.86
CA PRO A 241 -18.35 9.53 1.55
C PRO A 241 -19.54 9.30 0.60
N VAL A 242 -19.32 8.51 -0.44
CA VAL A 242 -20.33 8.01 -1.36
C VAL A 242 -20.91 6.71 -0.80
N THR A 243 -22.24 6.62 -0.71
CA THR A 243 -22.91 5.38 -0.28
C THR A 243 -23.09 4.46 -1.47
N LEU A 244 -22.41 3.32 -1.45
CA LEU A 244 -22.52 2.28 -2.50
C LEU A 244 -23.76 1.40 -2.29
N ARG A 245 -24.07 1.10 -1.02
CA ARG A 245 -25.27 0.35 -0.65
C ARG A 245 -25.79 0.84 0.71
N PRO A 246 -27.03 1.32 0.81
CA PRO A 246 -27.63 1.61 2.11
C PRO A 246 -27.96 0.30 2.84
N GLY A 247 -27.72 0.24 4.14
CA GLY A 247 -28.15 -0.89 4.96
C GLY A 247 -29.67 -0.92 5.14
N SER A 248 -30.23 -2.13 5.25
CA SER A 248 -31.69 -2.34 5.30
C SER A 248 -32.40 -1.92 6.61
N TYR A 249 -31.68 -1.47 7.64
CA TYR A 249 -32.27 -1.10 8.95
C TYR A 249 -31.99 0.35 9.32
N ALA A 250 -32.98 1.06 9.87
CA ALA A 250 -32.91 2.52 10.06
C ALA A 250 -32.08 2.99 11.27
N TRP A 251 -31.84 2.14 12.28
CA TRP A 251 -31.41 2.59 13.61
C TRP A 251 -30.03 2.13 14.09
N LYS A 252 -29.38 1.15 13.45
CA LYS A 252 -27.99 0.74 13.72
C LYS A 252 -27.49 -0.27 12.68
N THR A 253 -27.01 0.19 11.53
CA THR A 253 -26.46 -0.70 10.49
C THR A 253 -24.96 -0.84 10.69
N PRO A 254 -24.41 -2.08 10.68
CA PRO A 254 -22.98 -2.26 10.56
C PRO A 254 -22.50 -1.60 9.28
N THR A 255 -21.33 -0.97 9.34
CA THR A 255 -20.80 -0.18 8.23
C THR A 255 -19.47 -0.77 7.77
N LEU A 256 -19.28 -0.88 6.47
CA LEU A 256 -17.97 -1.08 5.86
C LEU A 256 -17.60 0.17 5.07
N THR A 257 -16.46 0.76 5.39
CA THR A 257 -15.92 1.91 4.66
C THR A 257 -14.65 1.52 3.94
N PHE A 258 -14.64 1.70 2.63
CA PHE A 258 -13.43 1.72 1.82
C PHE A 258 -12.96 3.16 1.71
N GLU A 259 -11.81 3.45 2.28
CA GLU A 259 -11.19 4.76 2.28
C GLU A 259 -9.94 4.73 1.40
N PHE A 260 -9.87 5.60 0.42
CA PHE A 260 -8.72 5.77 -0.45
C PHE A 260 -8.07 7.09 -0.10
N ILE A 261 -6.80 7.08 0.24
CA ILE A 261 -6.05 8.31 0.48
C ILE A 261 -4.80 8.33 -0.39
N ASP A 262 -4.38 9.53 -0.80
CA ASP A 262 -3.23 9.70 -1.69
C ASP A 262 -1.99 8.98 -1.15
N SER A 263 -1.67 9.23 0.13
CA SER A 263 -0.48 8.69 0.78
C SER A 263 -0.61 8.70 2.29
N ALA A 264 0.14 7.82 2.96
CA ALA A 264 0.25 7.81 4.41
C ALA A 264 0.83 9.11 4.98
N ILE A 265 1.60 9.87 4.20
CA ILE A 265 2.14 11.17 4.62
C ILE A 265 1.03 12.17 4.98
N ASN A 266 -0.12 12.08 4.32
CA ASN A 266 -1.29 12.93 4.56
C ASN A 266 -1.90 12.70 5.94
N LEU A 267 -1.69 11.53 6.55
CA LEU A 267 -2.14 11.23 7.91
C LEU A 267 -1.17 11.73 8.97
N SER A 268 0.11 11.90 8.63
CA SER A 268 1.11 12.50 9.53
C SER A 268 1.08 14.02 9.59
N GLY A 269 0.26 14.66 8.74
CA GLY A 269 0.17 16.12 8.56
C GLY A 269 -0.65 16.90 9.59
N GLU A 270 -1.25 16.25 10.60
CA GLU A 270 -1.93 16.96 11.70
C GLU A 270 -0.98 17.65 12.70
N VAL A 271 0.34 17.68 12.42
CA VAL A 271 1.33 18.43 13.22
C VAL A 271 2.25 19.26 12.32
N ILE A 272 1.71 20.24 11.60
CA ILE A 272 2.38 21.53 11.42
C ILE A 272 1.29 22.59 11.55
N GLY A 273 1.26 23.27 12.69
CA GLY A 273 0.26 24.24 13.07
C GLY A 273 0.30 25.53 12.25
N GLU A 274 -0.76 26.29 12.50
CA GLU A 274 -0.88 27.74 12.36
C GLU A 274 0.40 28.53 12.66
#